data_AF-V7D4V9-F1
#
_entry.id   AF-V7D4V9-F1
#
_cell.length_a   1.000
_cell.length_b   1.000
_cell.length_c   1.000
_cell.angle_alpha   90.00
_cell.angle_beta   90.00
_cell.angle_gamma   90.00
#
_symmetry.space_group_name_H-M   'P 1'
#
loop_
_entity.id
_entity.type
_entity.pdbx_description
1 polymer ?
#
loop_
_entity_poly.entity_id
_entity_poly.type
_entity_poly.pdbx_seq_one_letter_code
_entity_poly.pdbx_strand_id
1 'polypeptide(L)'
;MIIAKPTWTADIHGLFTAPYWIPAAQRAAVAASWTGCMNAYFVYLDDPGSVKTWSETIYQHLASRNMPLTLDQQQFWPIDALETFRLWVNQGWRLNADSPFDLAERIPPPDLPQSVRRVRKDIRALTLEELNLYRARLDDVMQVGDPDSGSPWQRYAYIHTNWCLHYQEAFALWHRAYLLYLEQLIDCAIPYWDWMAEDASVDGSPQAGLPQAFLDETYVHPHTGETRPNPLRYAAAKDGCSKVCASGAVKGVDCRYVQRDRLFYTHGDDSRSERTRLFGMSRIFQQQVVDALKFTTFSQPQGVPGYPWANIPVFDPPQKDSLYPNRALNFDGLYEQPHDNYHGWIGGDMADNAYTAFDPVFCSYHANIDRMLEVWIRANPGAQFTTQCLLQPFSGHDATQLTFTSADAWRYTTIGDMAQDSRHIGYDYGVPVAP
;
A
#
# COMPACT_ATOMS: atom_id res chain seq x y z
N MET A 1 -4.08 4.41 28.52
CA MET A 1 -2.92 5.19 28.99
C MET A 1 -1.98 4.23 29.70
N ILE A 2 -0.70 4.19 29.35
CA ILE A 2 0.28 3.29 29.98
C ILE A 2 0.55 3.76 31.41
N ILE A 3 0.42 2.87 32.40
CA ILE A 3 0.74 3.20 33.80
C ILE A 3 2.19 2.80 34.09
N ALA A 4 3.03 3.78 34.47
CA ALA A 4 4.46 3.56 34.64
C ALA A 4 4.85 2.77 35.91
N LYS A 5 4.01 2.79 36.95
CA LYS A 5 4.27 2.13 38.24
C LYS A 5 3.05 1.32 38.71
N PRO A 6 2.57 0.36 37.91
CA PRO A 6 1.30 -0.30 38.14
C PRO A 6 1.32 -1.18 39.39
N THR A 7 0.15 -1.32 40.00
CA THR A 7 -0.09 -2.18 41.17
C THR A 7 -1.31 -3.08 40.91
N TRP A 8 -1.38 -4.22 41.61
CA TRP A 8 -2.52 -5.12 41.50
C TRP A 8 -3.84 -4.41 41.80
N THR A 9 -3.90 -3.74 42.95
CA THR A 9 -5.15 -3.15 43.46
C THR A 9 -5.66 -1.98 42.64
N ALA A 10 -4.77 -1.17 42.07
CA ALA A 10 -5.18 0.04 41.35
C ALA A 10 -5.31 -0.19 39.84
N ASP A 11 -4.42 -1.00 39.25
CA ASP A 11 -4.21 -0.97 37.80
C ASP A 11 -4.47 -2.31 37.12
N ILE A 12 -4.09 -3.43 37.74
CA ILE A 12 -4.10 -4.75 37.05
C ILE A 12 -5.39 -5.51 37.25
N HIS A 13 -5.91 -5.58 38.48
CA HIS A 13 -7.12 -6.33 38.79
C HIS A 13 -8.30 -5.87 37.90
N GLY A 14 -8.42 -4.55 37.71
CA GLY A 14 -9.45 -3.95 36.86
C GLY A 14 -9.36 -4.33 35.38
N LEU A 15 -8.17 -4.68 34.86
CA LEU A 15 -8.04 -5.13 33.46
C LEU A 15 -8.75 -6.46 33.22
N PHE A 16 -8.84 -7.32 34.23
CA PHE A 16 -9.55 -8.60 34.16
C PHE A 16 -11.01 -8.49 34.56
N THR A 17 -11.33 -7.72 35.62
CA THR A 17 -12.68 -7.71 36.20
C THR A 17 -13.59 -6.62 35.65
N ALA A 18 -13.04 -5.53 35.13
CA ALA A 18 -13.79 -4.38 34.62
C ALA A 18 -13.00 -3.63 33.53
N PRO A 19 -12.62 -4.30 32.42
CA PRO A 19 -11.73 -3.75 31.40
C PRO A 19 -12.24 -2.42 30.85
N TYR A 20 -11.44 -1.37 30.98
CA TYR A 20 -11.90 0.00 30.70
C TYR A 20 -12.26 0.24 29.22
N TRP A 21 -11.67 -0.52 28.30
CA TRP A 21 -11.88 -0.39 26.86
C TRP A 21 -13.19 -1.06 26.38
N ILE A 22 -13.79 -1.92 27.19
CA ILE A 22 -15.07 -2.54 26.90
C ILE A 22 -16.20 -1.57 27.27
N PRO A 23 -17.29 -1.49 26.46
CA PRO A 23 -18.47 -0.69 26.80
C PRO A 23 -18.97 -0.99 28.21
N ALA A 24 -19.26 0.05 28.99
CA ALA A 24 -19.56 -0.08 30.42
C ALA A 24 -20.68 -1.10 30.72
N ALA A 25 -21.70 -1.16 29.86
CA ALA A 25 -22.82 -2.10 29.98
C ALA A 25 -22.42 -3.59 29.80
N GLN A 26 -21.28 -3.87 29.17
CA GLN A 26 -20.83 -5.22 28.81
C GLN A 26 -19.68 -5.75 29.69
N ARG A 27 -18.95 -4.86 30.38
CA ARG A 27 -17.74 -5.19 31.16
C ARG A 27 -17.92 -6.39 32.07
N ALA A 28 -18.99 -6.40 32.87
CA ALA A 28 -19.24 -7.47 33.85
C ALA A 28 -19.47 -8.83 33.17
N ALA A 29 -20.22 -8.85 32.06
CA ALA A 29 -20.51 -10.09 31.34
C ALA A 29 -19.25 -10.65 30.65
N VAL A 30 -18.46 -9.78 30.00
CA VAL A 30 -17.19 -10.15 29.35
C VAL A 30 -16.19 -10.67 30.38
N ALA A 31 -15.99 -9.93 31.49
CA ALA A 31 -15.09 -10.33 32.57
C ALA A 31 -15.49 -11.66 33.22
N ALA A 32 -16.78 -11.88 33.46
CA ALA A 32 -17.30 -13.13 34.00
C ALA A 32 -17.06 -14.29 33.03
N SER A 33 -17.21 -14.06 31.72
CA SER A 33 -16.90 -15.06 30.70
C SER A 33 -15.41 -15.43 30.69
N TRP A 34 -14.51 -14.44 30.69
CA TRP A 34 -13.06 -14.70 30.74
C TRP A 34 -12.68 -15.48 32.00
N THR A 35 -13.15 -15.03 33.16
CA THR A 35 -12.88 -15.67 34.46
C THR A 35 -13.44 -17.09 34.50
N GLY A 36 -14.67 -17.30 34.04
CA GLY A 36 -15.31 -18.61 34.00
C GLY A 36 -14.53 -19.61 33.14
N CYS A 37 -14.04 -19.18 31.97
CA CYS A 37 -13.20 -20.01 31.11
C CYS A 37 -11.87 -20.36 31.78
N MET A 38 -11.18 -19.38 32.40
CA MET A 38 -9.86 -19.60 33.00
C MET A 38 -9.92 -20.45 34.28
N ASN A 39 -10.99 -20.32 35.07
CA ASN A 39 -11.20 -21.12 36.27
C ASN A 39 -11.26 -22.63 35.98
N ALA A 40 -11.76 -23.03 34.81
CA ALA A 40 -11.77 -24.43 34.38
C ALA A 40 -10.35 -25.02 34.19
N TYR A 41 -9.35 -24.15 33.99
CA TYR A 41 -7.94 -24.49 33.88
C TYR A 41 -7.13 -24.16 35.14
N PHE A 42 -7.80 -23.88 36.27
CA PHE A 42 -7.18 -23.48 37.53
C PHE A 42 -6.34 -22.19 37.44
N VAL A 43 -6.72 -21.30 36.51
CA VAL A 43 -6.15 -19.95 36.35
C VAL A 43 -7.19 -18.96 36.89
N TYR A 44 -6.93 -18.37 38.05
CA TYR A 44 -7.86 -17.50 38.76
C TYR A 44 -7.48 -16.03 38.51
N LEU A 45 -8.19 -15.38 37.59
CA LEU A 45 -7.88 -14.00 37.15
C LEU A 45 -8.14 -12.93 38.22
N ASP A 46 -8.86 -13.27 39.28
CA ASP A 46 -9.13 -12.43 40.44
C ASP A 46 -8.12 -12.62 41.59
N ASP A 47 -7.22 -13.61 41.50
CA ASP A 47 -6.18 -13.88 42.48
C ASP A 47 -4.80 -13.42 41.99
N PRO A 48 -4.12 -12.47 42.67
CA PRO A 48 -2.80 -12.00 42.25
C PRO A 48 -1.74 -13.11 42.25
N GLY A 49 -1.87 -14.13 43.10
CA GLY A 49 -0.93 -15.26 43.15
C GLY A 49 -1.02 -16.15 41.91
N SER A 50 -2.24 -16.45 41.48
CA SER A 50 -2.52 -17.18 40.25
C SER A 50 -2.07 -16.38 39.03
N VAL A 51 -2.44 -15.10 38.92
CA VAL A 51 -2.00 -14.26 37.79
C VAL A 51 -0.47 -14.11 37.76
N LYS A 52 0.20 -13.99 38.91
CA LYS A 52 1.67 -14.02 38.99
C LYS A 52 2.25 -15.31 38.40
N THR A 53 1.68 -16.46 38.77
CA THR A 53 2.11 -17.77 38.29
C THR A 53 1.99 -17.90 36.78
N TRP A 54 0.93 -17.35 36.20
CA TRP A 54 0.61 -17.46 34.77
C TRP A 54 0.97 -16.22 33.94
N SER A 55 1.69 -15.26 34.50
CA SER A 55 1.86 -13.92 33.90
C SER A 55 2.43 -13.96 32.48
N GLU A 56 3.45 -14.79 32.25
CA GLU A 56 4.07 -14.93 30.93
C GLU A 56 3.08 -15.51 29.91
N THR A 57 2.40 -16.61 30.25
CA THR A 57 1.41 -17.26 29.40
C THR A 57 0.22 -16.34 29.11
N ILE A 58 -0.31 -15.66 30.13
CA ILE A 58 -1.40 -14.69 29.98
C ILE A 58 -0.97 -13.59 29.01
N TYR A 59 0.19 -12.98 29.23
CA TYR A 59 0.68 -11.91 28.35
C TYR A 59 0.89 -12.39 26.93
N GLN A 60 1.53 -13.54 26.72
CA GLN A 60 1.80 -14.08 25.38
C GLN A 60 0.49 -14.33 24.60
N HIS A 61 -0.54 -14.91 25.24
CA HIS A 61 -1.81 -15.16 24.58
C HIS A 61 -2.59 -13.88 24.25
N LEU A 62 -2.56 -12.89 25.15
CA LEU A 62 -3.21 -11.60 24.95
C LEU A 62 -2.48 -10.77 23.88
N ALA A 63 -1.15 -10.71 23.93
CA ALA A 63 -0.33 -9.96 22.98
C ALA A 63 -0.38 -10.55 21.56
N SER A 64 -0.40 -11.89 21.44
CA SER A 64 -0.57 -12.59 20.14
C SER A 64 -2.01 -12.63 19.64
N ARG A 65 -2.97 -12.09 20.40
CA ARG A 65 -4.42 -12.15 20.12
C ARG A 65 -4.98 -13.57 19.91
N ASN A 66 -4.28 -14.60 20.40
CA ASN A 66 -4.79 -15.97 20.42
C ASN A 66 -5.92 -16.14 21.47
N MET A 67 -6.00 -15.25 22.45
CA MET A 67 -7.11 -15.17 23.40
C MET A 67 -7.50 -13.71 23.66
N PRO A 68 -8.78 -13.41 23.91
CA PRO A 68 -9.92 -14.35 23.85
C PRO A 68 -10.27 -14.77 22.40
N LEU A 69 -10.79 -15.98 22.22
CA LEU A 69 -11.34 -16.42 20.94
C LEU A 69 -12.71 -15.76 20.72
N THR A 70 -12.74 -14.67 19.95
CA THR A 70 -13.93 -13.86 19.73
C THR A 70 -13.91 -13.18 18.37
N LEU A 71 -15.10 -12.88 17.83
CA LEU A 71 -15.26 -12.07 16.62
C LEU A 71 -15.39 -10.57 16.96
N ASP A 72 -15.62 -10.24 18.22
CA ASP A 72 -15.70 -8.86 18.69
C ASP A 72 -14.31 -8.28 18.94
N GLN A 73 -13.83 -7.46 18.01
CA GLN A 73 -12.50 -6.85 18.07
C GLN A 73 -12.28 -5.98 19.31
N GLN A 74 -13.35 -5.48 19.95
CA GLN A 74 -13.23 -4.67 21.17
C GLN A 74 -12.76 -5.50 22.36
N GLN A 75 -12.90 -6.83 22.32
CA GLN A 75 -12.48 -7.71 23.42
C GLN A 75 -10.98 -7.99 23.47
N PHE A 76 -10.21 -7.69 22.42
CA PHE A 76 -8.76 -7.79 22.47
C PHE A 76 -8.15 -6.69 23.34
N TRP A 77 -7.09 -7.02 24.08
CA TRP A 77 -6.43 -6.07 24.97
C TRP A 77 -5.69 -5.01 24.15
N PRO A 78 -5.91 -3.71 24.43
CA PRO A 78 -5.17 -2.65 23.76
C PRO A 78 -3.71 -2.61 24.24
N ILE A 79 -2.83 -2.05 23.41
CA ILE A 79 -1.37 -2.05 23.64
C ILE A 79 -0.97 -1.41 24.97
N ASP A 80 -1.72 -0.41 25.41
CA ASP A 80 -1.49 0.29 26.68
C ASP A 80 -1.85 -0.56 27.90
N ALA A 81 -2.90 -1.38 27.82
CA ALA A 81 -3.24 -2.37 28.84
C ALA A 81 -2.19 -3.49 28.90
N LEU A 82 -1.76 -4.00 27.74
CA LEU A 82 -0.70 -5.00 27.64
C LEU A 82 0.62 -4.49 28.24
N GLU A 83 1.05 -3.28 27.88
CA GLU A 83 2.28 -2.68 28.40
C GLU A 83 2.18 -2.41 29.90
N THR A 84 1.02 -1.98 30.39
CA THR A 84 0.77 -1.81 31.82
C THR A 84 0.91 -3.15 32.57
N PHE A 85 0.35 -4.24 32.03
CA PHE A 85 0.52 -5.59 32.59
C PHE A 85 1.98 -6.05 32.58
N ARG A 86 2.68 -5.86 31.45
CA ARG A 86 4.11 -6.17 31.30
C ARG A 86 4.97 -5.46 32.34
N LEU A 87 4.74 -4.16 32.53
CA LEU A 87 5.44 -3.35 33.53
C LEU A 87 5.18 -3.86 34.95
N TRP A 88 3.96 -4.27 35.28
CA TRP A 88 3.65 -4.83 36.60
C TRP A 88 4.42 -6.12 36.89
N VAL A 89 4.49 -7.02 35.91
CA VAL A 89 5.26 -8.26 36.01
C VAL A 89 6.76 -7.97 36.16
N ASN A 90 7.30 -7.08 35.34
CA ASN A 90 8.72 -6.72 35.36
C ASN A 90 9.12 -5.90 36.61
N GLN A 91 8.16 -5.28 37.31
CA GLN A 91 8.37 -4.55 38.56
C GLN A 91 8.19 -5.42 39.82
N GLY A 92 7.91 -6.72 39.67
CA GLY A 92 7.84 -7.65 40.78
C GLY A 92 6.44 -7.96 41.31
N TRP A 93 5.40 -7.81 40.47
CA TRP A 93 4.00 -8.09 40.83
C TRP A 93 3.52 -7.33 42.06
N ARG A 94 3.80 -6.02 42.09
CA ARG A 94 3.48 -5.14 43.22
C ARG A 94 2.00 -5.18 43.53
N LEU A 95 1.62 -5.49 44.77
CA LEU A 95 0.21 -5.57 45.16
C LEU A 95 -0.40 -4.18 45.34
N ASN A 96 0.36 -3.27 45.93
CA ASN A 96 -0.04 -1.90 46.26
C ASN A 96 1.16 -0.94 46.16
N ALA A 97 0.94 0.35 46.45
CA ALA A 97 1.97 1.38 46.34
C ALA A 97 3.18 1.13 47.27
N ASP A 98 2.96 0.49 48.42
CA ASP A 98 4.00 0.20 49.42
C ASP A 98 4.81 -1.07 49.11
N SER A 99 4.36 -1.88 48.14
CA SER A 99 5.07 -3.09 47.73
C SER A 99 6.42 -2.72 47.10
N PRO A 100 7.52 -3.40 47.48
CA PRO A 100 8.86 -3.09 46.99
C PRO A 100 8.96 -3.36 45.48
N PHE A 101 9.88 -2.66 44.82
CA PHE A 101 10.24 -2.95 43.43
C PHE A 101 11.20 -4.14 43.39
N ASP A 102 10.90 -5.09 42.51
CA ASP A 102 11.80 -6.18 42.11
C ASP A 102 11.92 -6.14 40.58
N LEU A 103 12.79 -5.25 40.12
CA LEU A 103 13.00 -4.97 38.70
C LEU A 103 13.76 -6.11 38.02
N ALA A 104 13.09 -6.84 37.14
CA ALA A 104 13.71 -7.81 36.25
C ALA A 104 12.95 -7.89 34.93
N GLU A 105 13.67 -8.16 33.84
CA GLU A 105 13.06 -8.45 32.55
C GLU A 105 12.52 -9.88 32.58
N ARG A 106 11.26 -10.04 32.95
CA ARG A 106 10.55 -11.33 32.99
C ARG A 106 9.72 -11.53 31.73
N ILE A 107 9.15 -10.44 31.23
CA ILE A 107 8.48 -10.38 29.94
C ILE A 107 9.21 -9.34 29.09
N PRO A 108 9.83 -9.74 27.96
CA PRO A 108 10.52 -8.80 27.09
C PRO A 108 9.51 -7.82 26.45
N PRO A 109 9.97 -6.65 25.98
CA PRO A 109 9.14 -5.79 25.14
C PRO A 109 8.55 -6.57 23.95
N PRO A 110 7.35 -6.21 23.46
CA PRO A 110 6.79 -6.86 22.28
C PRO A 110 7.71 -6.69 21.07
N ASP A 111 7.78 -7.71 20.22
CA ASP A 111 8.44 -7.61 18.93
C ASP A 111 7.78 -6.49 18.12
N LEU A 112 8.56 -5.48 17.77
CA LEU A 112 8.10 -4.42 16.91
C LEU A 112 8.08 -4.94 15.46
N PRO A 113 7.18 -4.41 14.60
CA PRO A 113 7.16 -4.78 13.18
C PRO A 113 8.55 -4.67 12.56
N GLN A 114 8.86 -5.58 11.63
CA GLN A 114 10.18 -5.72 11.01
C GLN A 114 10.75 -4.37 10.56
N SER A 115 12.08 -4.25 10.56
CA SER A 115 12.75 -3.06 10.04
C SER A 115 12.36 -2.84 8.57
N VAL A 116 11.69 -1.73 8.31
CA VAL A 116 11.32 -1.28 6.97
C VAL A 116 12.60 -1.08 6.16
N ARG A 117 12.77 -1.85 5.08
CA ARG A 117 13.93 -1.74 4.18
C ARG A 117 13.85 -0.50 3.30
N ARG A 118 12.65 -0.15 2.86
CA ARG A 118 12.39 0.94 1.91
C ARG A 118 11.20 1.77 2.33
N VAL A 119 11.31 3.09 2.22
CA VAL A 119 10.19 4.02 2.44
C VAL A 119 9.88 4.73 1.13
N ARG A 120 8.69 4.48 0.57
CA ARG A 120 8.19 5.21 -0.60
C ARG A 120 7.74 6.59 -0.15
N LYS A 121 8.49 7.63 -0.50
CA LYS A 121 8.13 9.02 -0.20
C LYS A 121 7.25 9.61 -1.30
N ASP A 122 6.46 10.63 -0.98
CA ASP A 122 5.84 11.48 -2.00
C ASP A 122 6.96 12.06 -2.88
N ILE A 123 6.83 11.93 -4.19
CA ILE A 123 7.80 12.44 -5.16
C ILE A 123 8.02 13.95 -5.00
N ARG A 124 7.04 14.70 -4.51
CA ARG A 124 7.16 16.13 -4.21
C ARG A 124 7.90 16.42 -2.90
N ALA A 125 8.02 15.43 -2.01
CA ALA A 125 8.76 15.54 -0.75
C ALA A 125 10.25 15.15 -0.90
N LEU A 126 10.64 14.59 -2.06
CA LEU A 126 12.04 14.22 -2.29
C LEU A 126 12.94 15.45 -2.34
N THR A 127 14.10 15.34 -1.73
CA THR A 127 15.20 16.26 -1.99
C THR A 127 15.69 16.09 -3.44
N LEU A 128 16.38 17.11 -3.97
CA LEU A 128 16.95 17.03 -5.32
C LEU A 128 17.94 15.87 -5.48
N GLU A 129 18.71 15.56 -4.43
CA GLU A 129 19.64 14.43 -4.41
C GLU A 129 18.91 13.09 -4.50
N GLU A 130 17.86 12.90 -3.71
CA GLU A 130 17.02 11.68 -3.77
C GLU A 130 16.33 11.52 -5.13
N LEU A 131 15.77 12.60 -5.68
CA LEU A 131 15.13 12.57 -7.00
C LEU A 131 16.13 12.26 -8.12
N ASN A 132 17.32 12.88 -8.09
CA ASN A 132 18.35 12.60 -9.09
C ASN A 132 18.96 11.21 -8.94
N LEU A 133 19.02 10.66 -7.72
CA LEU A 133 19.38 9.26 -7.51
C LEU A 133 18.35 8.32 -8.15
N TYR A 134 17.05 8.56 -7.94
CA TYR A 134 16.00 7.76 -8.56
C TYR A 134 16.06 7.81 -10.10
N ARG A 135 16.20 9.03 -10.67
CA ARG A 135 16.39 9.22 -12.12
C ARG A 135 17.62 8.47 -12.63
N ALA A 136 18.77 8.62 -11.96
CA ALA A 136 19.99 7.93 -12.33
C ALA A 136 19.86 6.41 -12.31
N ARG A 137 19.16 5.85 -11.30
CA ARG A 137 18.92 4.40 -11.23
C ARG A 137 18.07 3.90 -12.40
N LEU A 138 17.02 4.64 -12.77
CA LEU A 138 16.21 4.31 -13.95
C LEU A 138 17.04 4.40 -15.24
N ASP A 139 17.88 5.42 -15.37
CA ASP A 139 18.71 5.60 -16.57
C ASP A 139 19.81 4.54 -16.68
N ASP A 140 20.65 4.39 -15.65
CA ASP A 140 21.83 3.51 -15.67
C ASP A 140 21.46 2.02 -15.61
N VAL A 141 20.46 1.65 -14.79
CA VAL A 141 20.08 0.23 -14.59
C VAL A 141 19.02 -0.19 -15.57
N MET A 142 17.96 0.61 -15.73
CA MET A 142 16.81 0.22 -16.55
C MET A 142 16.94 0.65 -18.01
N GLN A 143 17.81 1.63 -18.32
CA GLN A 143 18.01 2.14 -19.68
C GLN A 143 16.69 2.65 -20.28
N VAL A 144 15.96 3.45 -19.50
CA VAL A 144 14.58 3.89 -19.81
C VAL A 144 14.43 4.57 -21.18
N GLY A 145 15.48 5.23 -21.69
CA GLY A 145 15.49 5.87 -23.01
C GLY A 145 15.80 4.93 -24.20
N ASP A 146 16.06 3.65 -23.95
CA ASP A 146 16.37 2.64 -24.98
C ASP A 146 15.07 1.98 -25.52
N PRO A 147 14.74 2.16 -26.81
CA PRO A 147 13.56 1.55 -27.41
C PRO A 147 13.74 0.05 -27.77
N ASP A 148 14.94 -0.54 -27.61
CA ASP A 148 15.14 -1.95 -27.91
C ASP A 148 14.25 -2.83 -27.00
N SER A 149 13.44 -3.72 -27.57
CA SER A 149 12.52 -4.58 -26.82
C SER A 149 13.21 -5.55 -25.85
N GLY A 150 14.51 -5.75 -26.03
CA GLY A 150 15.41 -6.49 -25.14
C GLY A 150 16.03 -5.65 -24.02
N SER A 151 15.89 -4.32 -24.04
CA SER A 151 16.36 -3.44 -22.97
C SER A 151 15.65 -3.75 -21.64
N PRO A 152 16.29 -3.51 -20.49
CA PRO A 152 15.70 -3.83 -19.19
C PRO A 152 14.35 -3.13 -18.95
N TRP A 153 14.20 -1.85 -19.32
CA TRP A 153 12.95 -1.11 -19.19
C TRP A 153 11.83 -1.69 -20.05
N GLN A 154 12.08 -1.95 -21.34
CA GLN A 154 11.07 -2.51 -22.23
C GLN A 154 10.63 -3.90 -21.73
N ARG A 155 11.57 -4.77 -21.33
CA ARG A 155 11.25 -6.09 -20.75
C ARG A 155 10.42 -5.99 -19.49
N TYR A 156 10.73 -5.05 -18.60
CA TYR A 156 9.95 -4.80 -17.39
C TYR A 156 8.52 -4.34 -17.73
N ALA A 157 8.36 -3.40 -18.66
CA ALA A 157 7.04 -2.94 -19.12
C ALA A 157 6.22 -4.06 -19.77
N TYR A 158 6.86 -4.96 -20.52
CA TYR A 158 6.22 -6.13 -21.13
C TYR A 158 5.64 -7.14 -20.12
N ILE A 159 6.10 -7.15 -18.86
CA ILE A 159 5.48 -7.96 -17.82
C ILE A 159 4.05 -7.47 -17.60
N HIS A 160 3.84 -6.16 -17.44
CA HIS A 160 2.50 -5.59 -17.33
C HIS A 160 1.67 -5.87 -18.58
N THR A 161 2.21 -5.58 -19.78
CA THR A 161 1.48 -5.78 -21.04
C THR A 161 0.91 -7.20 -21.19
N ASN A 162 1.65 -8.22 -20.73
CA ASN A 162 1.33 -9.63 -21.03
C ASN A 162 0.84 -10.44 -19.81
N TRP A 163 0.86 -9.87 -18.61
CA TRP A 163 0.57 -10.62 -17.37
C TRP A 163 -0.24 -9.84 -16.34
N CYS A 164 -0.52 -8.55 -16.57
CA CYS A 164 -1.31 -7.77 -15.61
C CYS A 164 -2.66 -8.41 -15.33
N LEU A 165 -3.08 -8.31 -14.07
CA LEU A 165 -4.35 -8.81 -13.59
C LEU A 165 -5.26 -7.62 -13.31
N HIS A 166 -6.40 -7.57 -14.00
CA HIS A 166 -7.39 -6.50 -13.87
C HIS A 166 -8.79 -7.10 -13.75
N TYR A 167 -9.71 -6.35 -13.16
CA TYR A 167 -11.12 -6.68 -12.93
C TYR A 167 -11.30 -7.95 -12.12
N GLN A 168 -10.44 -8.12 -11.11
CA GLN A 168 -10.43 -9.24 -10.16
C GLN A 168 -9.70 -8.86 -8.88
N GLU A 169 -9.90 -9.69 -7.85
CA GLU A 169 -9.28 -9.56 -6.52
C GLU A 169 -7.77 -9.35 -6.55
N ALA A 170 -7.08 -9.95 -7.53
CA ALA A 170 -5.63 -9.86 -7.66
C ALA A 170 -5.12 -8.48 -8.13
N PHE A 171 -5.97 -7.57 -8.60
CA PHE A 171 -5.60 -6.31 -9.25
C PHE A 171 -4.52 -5.52 -8.47
N ALA A 172 -4.86 -4.98 -7.30
CA ALA A 172 -3.95 -4.08 -6.59
C ALA A 172 -2.72 -4.84 -6.05
N LEU A 173 -2.88 -6.11 -5.72
CA LEU A 173 -1.83 -6.96 -5.14
C LEU A 173 -0.81 -7.43 -6.19
N TRP A 174 -1.25 -7.67 -7.42
CA TRP A 174 -0.36 -7.94 -8.55
C TRP A 174 0.52 -6.72 -8.85
N HIS A 175 -0.08 -5.52 -8.82
CA HIS A 175 0.65 -4.27 -9.03
C HIS A 175 1.62 -3.98 -7.88
N ARG A 176 1.27 -4.31 -6.62
CA ARG A 176 2.21 -4.29 -5.48
C ARG A 176 3.44 -5.16 -5.75
N ALA A 177 3.25 -6.41 -6.19
CA ALA A 177 4.36 -7.30 -6.56
C ALA A 177 5.20 -6.75 -7.72
N TYR A 178 4.56 -6.14 -8.72
CA TYR A 178 5.23 -5.52 -9.86
C TYR A 178 6.15 -4.37 -9.45
N LEU A 179 5.70 -3.50 -8.55
CA LEU A 179 6.51 -2.41 -7.99
C LEU A 179 7.69 -2.94 -7.18
N LEU A 180 7.47 -3.94 -6.33
CA LEU A 180 8.54 -4.56 -5.52
C LEU A 180 9.64 -5.17 -6.42
N TYR A 181 9.25 -5.77 -7.54
CA TYR A 181 10.21 -6.29 -8.52
C TYR A 181 11.07 -5.18 -9.13
N LEU A 182 10.50 -4.04 -9.51
CA LEU A 182 11.30 -2.90 -9.99
C LEU A 182 12.22 -2.36 -8.90
N GLU A 183 11.70 -2.15 -7.69
CA GLU A 183 12.49 -1.67 -6.54
C GLU A 183 13.67 -2.60 -6.24
N GLN A 184 13.51 -3.91 -6.45
CA GLN A 184 14.59 -4.88 -6.35
C GLN A 184 15.64 -4.71 -7.46
N LEU A 185 15.24 -4.45 -8.70
CA LEU A 185 16.17 -4.25 -9.82
C LEU A 185 17.01 -2.98 -9.63
N ILE A 186 16.39 -1.89 -9.19
CA ILE A 186 17.04 -0.57 -9.11
C ILE A 186 17.64 -0.27 -7.73
N ASP A 187 17.39 -1.14 -6.74
CA ASP A 187 17.72 -0.97 -5.32
C ASP A 187 17.38 0.43 -4.79
N CYS A 188 16.16 0.87 -5.08
CA CYS A 188 15.66 2.19 -4.74
C CYS A 188 14.14 2.11 -4.53
N ALA A 189 13.62 2.85 -3.55
CA ALA A 189 12.19 2.95 -3.33
C ALA A 189 11.56 3.78 -4.46
N ILE A 190 10.43 3.32 -5.01
CA ILE A 190 9.67 4.11 -5.98
C ILE A 190 8.96 5.23 -5.23
N PRO A 191 9.18 6.51 -5.57
CA PRO A 191 8.41 7.58 -4.96
C PRO A 191 6.97 7.55 -5.48
N TYR A 192 6.00 7.71 -4.59
CA TYR A 192 4.60 7.76 -4.99
C TYR A 192 4.23 9.18 -5.42
N TRP A 193 3.32 9.29 -6.39
CA TRP A 193 2.70 10.57 -6.73
C TRP A 193 1.40 10.71 -5.96
N ASP A 194 1.31 11.69 -5.05
CA ASP A 194 0.09 11.93 -4.31
C ASP A 194 -0.97 12.66 -5.14
N TRP A 195 -1.75 11.88 -5.89
CA TRP A 195 -2.95 12.36 -6.59
C TRP A 195 -4.18 12.42 -5.67
N MET A 196 -4.05 12.09 -4.37
CA MET A 196 -5.12 12.25 -3.38
C MET A 196 -5.09 13.59 -2.65
N ALA A 197 -4.08 14.45 -2.89
CA ALA A 197 -4.00 15.78 -2.32
C ALA A 197 -5.29 16.60 -2.61
N GLU A 198 -5.80 17.30 -1.58
CA GLU A 198 -7.09 18.00 -1.62
C GLU A 198 -7.23 18.98 -2.80
N ASP A 199 -6.14 19.69 -3.11
CA ASP A 199 -6.08 20.72 -4.14
C ASP A 199 -5.51 20.21 -5.48
N ALA A 200 -5.30 18.89 -5.65
CA ALA A 200 -4.87 18.30 -6.93
C ALA A 200 -5.88 18.53 -8.07
N SER A 201 -7.12 18.88 -7.73
CA SER A 201 -8.19 19.24 -8.68
C SER A 201 -8.22 20.70 -9.11
N VAL A 202 -7.36 21.55 -8.54
CA VAL A 202 -7.41 23.00 -8.71
C VAL A 202 -6.27 23.46 -9.63
N ASP A 203 -6.62 23.96 -10.82
CA ASP A 203 -5.61 24.55 -11.71
C ASP A 203 -4.78 25.64 -11.04
N GLY A 204 -3.46 25.56 -11.20
CA GLY A 204 -2.48 26.44 -10.54
C GLY A 204 -2.04 26.00 -9.14
N SER A 205 -2.65 24.97 -8.55
CA SER A 205 -2.10 24.33 -7.34
C SER A 205 -0.78 23.61 -7.66
N PRO A 206 0.23 23.63 -6.74
CA PRO A 206 1.42 22.78 -6.84
C PRO A 206 1.12 21.27 -6.87
N GLN A 207 -0.06 20.86 -6.39
CA GLN A 207 -0.50 19.46 -6.35
C GLN A 207 -1.25 19.03 -7.61
N ALA A 208 -1.74 19.99 -8.41
CA ALA A 208 -2.51 19.70 -9.60
C ALA A 208 -1.63 19.25 -10.78
N GLY A 209 -2.19 18.34 -11.58
CA GLY A 209 -1.48 17.75 -12.71
C GLY A 209 -0.31 16.84 -12.31
N LEU A 210 0.61 16.65 -13.26
CA LEU A 210 1.82 15.85 -13.03
C LEU A 210 2.80 16.59 -12.10
N PRO A 211 3.45 15.88 -11.17
CA PRO A 211 4.57 16.42 -10.41
C PRO A 211 5.67 16.97 -11.32
N GLN A 212 6.32 18.07 -10.92
CA GLN A 212 7.40 18.71 -11.68
C GLN A 212 8.52 17.74 -12.09
N ALA A 213 8.76 16.71 -11.27
CA ALA A 213 9.73 15.64 -11.56
C ALA A 213 9.52 14.95 -12.92
N PHE A 214 8.28 14.87 -13.41
CA PHE A 214 7.93 14.29 -14.72
C PHE A 214 7.94 15.31 -15.87
N LEU A 215 8.08 16.59 -15.55
CA LEU A 215 8.08 17.70 -16.50
C LEU A 215 9.49 18.25 -16.75
N ASP A 216 10.43 18.07 -15.84
CA ASP A 216 11.81 18.52 -16.07
C ASP A 216 12.40 17.89 -17.33
N GLU A 217 13.08 18.69 -18.16
CA GLU A 217 13.68 18.20 -19.40
C GLU A 217 14.98 17.42 -19.15
N THR A 218 15.73 17.83 -18.14
CA THR A 218 17.04 17.26 -17.82
C THR A 218 17.20 17.08 -16.32
N TYR A 219 18.20 16.30 -15.94
CA TYR A 219 18.65 16.16 -14.55
C TYR A 219 20.18 16.10 -14.51
N VAL A 220 20.75 16.39 -13.34
CA VAL A 220 22.20 16.27 -13.11
C VAL A 220 22.44 14.93 -12.44
N HIS A 221 23.21 14.06 -13.09
CA HIS A 221 23.52 12.73 -12.60
C HIS A 221 24.38 12.81 -11.32
N PRO A 222 23.96 12.23 -10.19
CA PRO A 222 24.54 12.50 -8.87
C PRO A 222 25.99 12.03 -8.72
N HIS A 223 26.40 11.00 -9.46
CA HIS A 223 27.77 10.45 -9.35
C HIS A 223 28.73 11.02 -10.40
N THR A 224 28.23 11.46 -11.55
CA THR A 224 29.09 11.87 -12.69
C THR A 224 29.08 13.39 -12.89
N GLY A 225 28.07 14.10 -12.36
CA GLY A 225 27.86 15.53 -12.58
C GLY A 225 27.38 15.88 -13.99
N GLU A 226 27.08 14.88 -14.83
CA GLU A 226 26.62 15.07 -16.20
C GLU A 226 25.14 15.49 -16.24
N THR A 227 24.82 16.50 -17.05
CA THR A 227 23.43 16.84 -17.36
C THR A 227 22.90 15.90 -18.44
N ARG A 228 21.87 15.11 -18.12
CA ARG A 228 21.27 14.11 -19.01
C ARG A 228 19.77 14.38 -19.23
N PRO A 229 19.16 13.88 -20.33
CA PRO A 229 17.71 13.88 -20.48
C PRO A 229 17.02 13.20 -19.30
N ASN A 230 15.94 13.78 -18.79
CA ASN A 230 15.22 13.22 -17.66
C ASN A 230 14.48 11.92 -18.06
N PRO A 231 14.83 10.75 -17.50
CA PRO A 231 14.19 9.48 -17.86
C PRO A 231 12.72 9.45 -17.48
N LEU A 232 12.28 10.24 -16.49
CA LEU A 232 10.87 10.35 -16.09
C LEU A 232 10.01 11.10 -17.12
N ARG A 233 10.63 11.88 -18.01
CA ARG A 233 9.95 12.61 -19.09
C ARG A 233 10.17 11.94 -20.43
N TYR A 234 11.40 11.53 -20.72
CA TYR A 234 11.83 11.00 -22.01
C TYR A 234 12.08 9.48 -21.94
N ALA A 235 11.08 8.73 -21.50
CA ALA A 235 11.10 7.27 -21.58
C ALA A 235 10.76 6.80 -22.98
N ALA A 236 11.49 5.81 -23.48
CA ALA A 236 11.18 5.19 -24.75
C ALA A 236 9.78 4.57 -24.69
N ALA A 237 8.94 4.96 -25.64
CA ALA A 237 7.66 4.30 -25.86
C ALA A 237 7.88 2.83 -26.27
N LYS A 238 6.79 2.06 -26.31
CA LYS A 238 6.82 0.65 -26.69
C LYS A 238 7.53 0.46 -28.03
N ASP A 239 8.67 -0.24 -28.01
CA ASP A 239 9.55 -0.46 -29.16
C ASP A 239 9.91 0.84 -29.93
N GLY A 240 9.93 1.98 -29.24
CA GLY A 240 10.18 3.30 -29.82
C GLY A 240 9.01 3.90 -30.61
N CYS A 241 7.78 3.39 -30.42
CA CYS A 241 6.58 3.90 -31.08
C CYS A 241 5.46 4.12 -30.06
N SER A 242 5.13 5.38 -29.77
CA SER A 242 4.02 5.72 -28.88
C SER A 242 2.67 5.28 -29.42
N LYS A 243 1.72 5.02 -28.52
CA LYS A 243 0.34 4.65 -28.90
C LYS A 243 -0.30 5.68 -29.81
N VAL A 244 -0.08 6.96 -29.50
CA VAL A 244 -0.58 8.10 -30.26
C VAL A 244 -0.11 8.01 -31.71
N CYS A 245 1.17 7.71 -31.94
CA CYS A 245 1.72 7.54 -33.28
C CYS A 245 1.25 6.26 -33.97
N ALA A 246 1.16 5.14 -33.24
CA ALA A 246 0.64 3.88 -33.76
C ALA A 246 -0.82 3.99 -34.25
N SER A 247 -1.61 4.92 -33.68
CA SER A 247 -3.01 5.13 -34.04
C SER A 247 -3.24 5.94 -35.33
N GLY A 248 -2.23 6.65 -35.84
CA GLY A 248 -2.34 7.45 -37.08
C GLY A 248 -1.63 8.81 -37.02
N ALA A 249 -1.67 9.57 -38.13
CA ALA A 249 -0.76 10.70 -38.41
C ALA A 249 -0.93 11.92 -37.48
N VAL A 250 -0.24 11.89 -36.34
CA VAL A 250 -0.04 13.05 -35.46
C VAL A 250 1.22 13.81 -35.91
N LYS A 251 1.14 15.13 -36.05
CA LYS A 251 2.27 15.99 -36.47
C LYS A 251 2.93 16.64 -35.25
N GLY A 252 4.26 16.71 -35.26
CA GLY A 252 5.03 17.44 -34.25
C GLY A 252 5.26 16.70 -32.93
N VAL A 253 4.99 15.40 -32.89
CA VAL A 253 5.20 14.53 -31.72
C VAL A 253 6.41 13.63 -31.97
N ASP A 254 7.30 13.52 -30.99
CA ASP A 254 8.41 12.56 -31.04
C ASP A 254 7.92 11.18 -30.60
N CYS A 255 7.60 10.34 -31.58
CA CYS A 255 7.06 9.00 -31.37
C CYS A 255 7.99 8.06 -30.62
N ARG A 256 9.30 8.40 -30.53
CA ARG A 256 10.27 7.62 -29.76
C ARG A 256 9.91 7.56 -28.29
N TYR A 257 9.33 8.64 -27.76
CA TYR A 257 9.06 8.78 -26.33
C TYR A 257 7.56 8.66 -26.03
N VAL A 258 7.27 8.25 -24.79
CA VAL A 258 5.91 8.19 -24.26
C VAL A 258 5.20 9.55 -24.36
N GLN A 259 3.91 9.52 -24.66
CA GLN A 259 3.05 10.68 -24.82
C GLN A 259 2.00 10.70 -23.73
N ARG A 260 1.66 11.91 -23.28
CA ARG A 260 0.66 12.22 -22.25
C ARG A 260 -0.26 13.32 -22.75
N ASP A 261 -1.33 13.64 -22.02
CA ASP A 261 -2.17 14.78 -22.35
C ASP A 261 -1.33 16.08 -22.39
N ARG A 262 -1.45 16.80 -23.50
CA ARG A 262 -0.68 18.03 -23.75
C ARG A 262 -0.94 19.12 -22.71
N LEU A 263 -2.10 19.10 -22.05
CA LEU A 263 -2.51 20.13 -21.09
C LEU A 263 -1.62 20.12 -19.84
N PHE A 264 -0.94 19.01 -19.51
CA PHE A 264 0.04 18.96 -18.43
C PHE A 264 1.27 19.85 -18.66
N TYR A 265 1.52 20.25 -19.91
CA TYR A 265 2.65 21.10 -20.30
C TYR A 265 2.25 22.56 -20.56
N THR A 266 0.99 22.91 -20.30
CA THR A 266 0.48 24.28 -20.47
C THR A 266 0.51 25.02 -19.14
N HIS A 267 0.77 26.34 -19.18
CA HIS A 267 0.87 27.19 -17.99
C HIS A 267 0.18 28.53 -18.22
N GLY A 268 -0.14 29.23 -17.13
CA GLY A 268 -0.77 30.55 -17.21
C GLY A 268 -2.15 30.48 -17.86
N ASP A 269 -2.44 31.45 -18.73
CA ASP A 269 -3.76 31.59 -19.35
C ASP A 269 -3.95 30.73 -20.61
N ASP A 270 -2.86 30.18 -21.14
CA ASP A 270 -2.89 29.26 -22.28
C ASP A 270 -3.66 27.99 -21.90
N SER A 271 -4.74 27.71 -22.64
CA SER A 271 -5.64 26.57 -22.42
C SER A 271 -6.13 26.42 -20.97
N ARG A 272 -6.18 27.51 -20.19
CA ARG A 272 -6.56 27.49 -18.77
C ARG A 272 -7.94 26.86 -18.57
N SER A 273 -8.88 27.14 -19.47
CA SER A 273 -10.25 26.62 -19.37
C SER A 273 -10.31 25.09 -19.52
N GLU A 274 -9.54 24.55 -20.46
CA GLU A 274 -9.42 23.13 -20.75
C GLU A 274 -8.65 22.43 -19.64
N ARG A 275 -7.55 23.03 -19.18
CA ARG A 275 -6.76 22.50 -18.06
C ARG A 275 -7.56 22.47 -16.75
N THR A 276 -8.34 23.52 -16.46
CA THR A 276 -9.25 23.55 -15.30
C THR A 276 -10.28 22.41 -15.37
N ARG A 277 -10.83 22.12 -16.56
CA ARG A 277 -11.76 21.00 -16.74
C ARG A 277 -11.07 19.65 -16.55
N LEU A 278 -9.91 19.47 -17.19
CA LEU A 278 -9.12 18.25 -17.07
C LEU A 278 -8.77 18.01 -15.61
N PHE A 279 -8.10 18.95 -14.94
CA PHE A 279 -7.65 18.78 -13.55
C PHE A 279 -8.83 18.63 -12.59
N GLY A 280 -9.96 19.30 -12.83
CA GLY A 280 -11.18 19.13 -12.04
C GLY A 280 -11.72 17.70 -12.01
N MET A 281 -11.42 16.85 -13.00
CA MET A 281 -11.84 15.44 -13.02
C MET A 281 -11.21 14.61 -11.90
N SER A 282 -9.98 14.95 -11.47
CA SER A 282 -9.29 14.25 -10.38
C SER A 282 -10.14 14.19 -9.10
N ARG A 283 -10.94 15.23 -8.82
CA ARG A 283 -11.87 15.27 -7.67
C ARG A 283 -12.89 14.14 -7.69
N ILE A 284 -13.38 13.79 -8.88
CA ILE A 284 -14.36 12.70 -9.04
C ILE A 284 -13.70 11.38 -8.67
N PHE A 285 -12.48 11.16 -9.14
CA PHE A 285 -11.73 9.92 -8.92
C PHE A 285 -11.27 9.78 -7.47
N GLN A 286 -10.82 10.89 -6.86
CA GLN A 286 -10.52 10.96 -5.43
C GLN A 286 -11.73 10.56 -4.59
N GLN A 287 -12.92 11.07 -4.92
CA GLN A 287 -14.15 10.72 -4.20
C GLN A 287 -14.49 9.22 -4.35
N GLN A 288 -14.31 8.65 -5.55
CA GLN A 288 -14.50 7.21 -5.78
C GLN A 288 -13.54 6.37 -4.92
N VAL A 289 -12.28 6.79 -4.74
CA VAL A 289 -11.34 6.13 -3.83
C VAL A 289 -11.77 6.26 -2.37
N VAL A 290 -12.18 7.45 -1.93
CA VAL A 290 -12.74 7.66 -0.58
C VAL A 290 -13.96 6.77 -0.33
N ASP A 291 -14.81 6.59 -1.34
CA ASP A 291 -15.97 5.70 -1.25
C ASP A 291 -15.56 4.23 -1.19
N ALA A 292 -14.55 3.82 -1.96
CA ALA A 292 -13.99 2.46 -1.88
C ALA A 292 -13.43 2.16 -0.48
N LEU A 293 -12.70 3.11 0.12
CA LEU A 293 -12.12 2.97 1.46
C LEU A 293 -13.15 2.73 2.58
N LYS A 294 -14.44 3.00 2.35
CA LYS A 294 -15.52 2.74 3.32
C LYS A 294 -15.93 1.27 3.40
N PHE A 295 -15.62 0.45 2.38
CA PHE A 295 -15.93 -0.97 2.44
C PHE A 295 -15.04 -1.68 3.45
N THR A 296 -15.58 -2.66 4.18
CA THR A 296 -14.81 -3.53 5.09
C THR A 296 -14.50 -4.90 4.48
N THR A 297 -15.08 -5.18 3.32
CA THR A 297 -14.88 -6.42 2.56
C THR A 297 -13.97 -6.15 1.38
N PHE A 298 -12.90 -6.95 1.24
CA PHE A 298 -11.94 -6.76 0.14
C PHE A 298 -12.57 -7.09 -1.21
N SER A 299 -13.06 -8.32 -1.39
CA SER A 299 -13.65 -8.81 -2.64
C SER A 299 -14.82 -9.79 -2.42
N GLN A 300 -15.79 -9.79 -3.35
CA GLN A 300 -16.98 -10.65 -3.44
C GLN A 300 -17.48 -10.74 -4.90
N PRO A 301 -17.58 -11.94 -5.50
CA PRO A 301 -17.05 -13.21 -5.00
C PRO A 301 -15.51 -13.21 -5.03
N GLN A 302 -14.92 -13.85 -4.04
CA GLN A 302 -13.47 -14.09 -3.99
C GLN A 302 -13.04 -15.07 -5.08
N GLY A 303 -11.83 -14.87 -5.63
CA GLY A 303 -11.22 -15.79 -6.58
C GLY A 303 -11.88 -15.83 -7.97
N VAL A 304 -12.71 -14.83 -8.32
CA VAL A 304 -13.27 -14.72 -9.67
C VAL A 304 -12.16 -14.42 -10.65
N PRO A 305 -11.98 -15.24 -11.71
CA PRO A 305 -11.04 -14.92 -12.77
C PRO A 305 -11.55 -13.67 -13.49
N GLY A 306 -10.77 -12.59 -13.42
CA GLY A 306 -11.08 -11.30 -14.04
C GLY A 306 -10.95 -11.32 -15.57
N TYR A 307 -10.65 -10.18 -16.16
CA TYR A 307 -10.32 -10.15 -17.59
C TYR A 307 -8.86 -10.55 -17.80
N PRO A 308 -8.56 -11.36 -18.84
CA PRO A 308 -7.19 -11.52 -19.28
C PRO A 308 -6.66 -10.17 -19.78
N TRP A 309 -5.36 -9.92 -19.58
CA TRP A 309 -4.62 -8.73 -20.04
C TRP A 309 -4.96 -8.31 -21.49
N ALA A 310 -5.23 -9.29 -22.37
CA ALA A 310 -5.54 -9.08 -23.77
C ALA A 310 -6.91 -8.43 -24.05
N ASN A 311 -7.82 -8.40 -23.08
CA ASN A 311 -9.19 -7.90 -23.25
C ASN A 311 -9.44 -6.56 -22.54
N ILE A 312 -8.39 -5.91 -22.03
CA ILE A 312 -8.52 -4.63 -21.33
C ILE A 312 -8.63 -3.51 -22.38
N PRO A 313 -9.74 -2.75 -22.41
CA PRO A 313 -9.95 -1.69 -23.39
C PRO A 313 -9.07 -0.48 -23.10
N VAL A 314 -9.00 0.44 -24.06
CA VAL A 314 -8.46 1.79 -23.85
C VAL A 314 -9.34 2.52 -22.83
N PHE A 315 -8.71 3.20 -21.88
CA PHE A 315 -9.37 3.95 -20.83
C PHE A 315 -9.79 5.34 -21.34
N ASP A 316 -11.10 5.57 -21.39
CA ASP A 316 -11.73 6.86 -21.71
C ASP A 316 -12.54 7.34 -20.50
N PRO A 317 -12.09 8.38 -19.77
CA PRO A 317 -12.73 8.80 -18.54
C PRO A 317 -13.94 9.74 -18.80
N PRO A 318 -15.04 9.63 -18.03
CA PRO A 318 -15.26 8.66 -16.96
C PRO A 318 -15.71 7.29 -17.51
N GLN A 319 -15.08 6.22 -17.01
CA GLN A 319 -15.46 4.84 -17.25
C GLN A 319 -16.88 4.57 -16.76
N LYS A 320 -17.65 3.80 -17.54
CA LYS A 320 -19.04 3.48 -17.23
C LYS A 320 -19.12 2.51 -16.05
N ASP A 321 -19.97 2.83 -15.08
CA ASP A 321 -20.23 1.98 -13.90
C ASP A 321 -20.59 0.53 -14.26
N SER A 322 -21.27 0.30 -15.40
CA SER A 322 -21.66 -1.03 -15.85
C SER A 322 -20.48 -1.96 -16.18
N LEU A 323 -19.27 -1.43 -16.33
CA LEU A 323 -18.05 -2.21 -16.54
C LEU A 323 -17.51 -2.82 -15.23
N TYR A 324 -18.00 -2.35 -14.08
CA TYR A 324 -17.54 -2.77 -12.74
C TYR A 324 -18.72 -3.34 -11.94
N PRO A 325 -19.10 -4.61 -12.19
CA PRO A 325 -20.33 -5.19 -11.63
C PRO A 325 -20.31 -5.26 -10.09
N ASN A 326 -19.12 -5.32 -9.48
CA ASN A 326 -18.95 -5.44 -8.03
C ASN A 326 -18.72 -4.10 -7.32
N ARG A 327 -18.77 -2.96 -8.04
CA ARG A 327 -18.47 -1.63 -7.49
C ARG A 327 -19.32 -1.18 -6.31
N ALA A 328 -20.46 -1.81 -6.09
CA ALA A 328 -21.36 -1.51 -4.96
C ALA A 328 -21.21 -2.49 -3.78
N LEU A 329 -20.34 -3.50 -3.89
CA LEU A 329 -20.30 -4.65 -2.99
C LEU A 329 -19.06 -4.68 -2.09
N ASN A 330 -17.92 -4.18 -2.58
CA ASN A 330 -16.62 -4.42 -1.96
C ASN A 330 -15.59 -3.36 -2.37
N PHE A 331 -14.44 -3.39 -1.70
CA PHE A 331 -13.33 -2.49 -1.94
C PHE A 331 -12.77 -2.64 -3.36
N ASP A 332 -12.28 -3.82 -3.73
CA ASP A 332 -11.58 -4.04 -5.01
C ASP A 332 -12.46 -3.72 -6.22
N GLY A 333 -13.74 -4.10 -6.18
CA GLY A 333 -14.69 -3.91 -7.27
C GLY A 333 -15.01 -2.44 -7.55
N LEU A 334 -14.91 -1.55 -6.56
CA LEU A 334 -15.00 -0.11 -6.80
C LEU A 334 -13.62 0.50 -7.07
N TYR A 335 -12.60 0.03 -6.39
CA TYR A 335 -11.28 0.66 -6.31
C TYR A 335 -10.53 0.69 -7.66
N GLU A 336 -10.78 -0.26 -8.55
CA GLU A 336 -10.19 -0.28 -9.88
C GLU A 336 -10.81 0.75 -10.86
N GLN A 337 -12.07 1.13 -10.67
CA GLN A 337 -12.72 2.14 -11.52
C GLN A 337 -12.03 3.52 -11.50
N PRO A 338 -11.76 4.15 -10.33
CA PRO A 338 -11.00 5.39 -10.32
C PRO A 338 -9.57 5.18 -10.82
N HIS A 339 -9.02 3.97 -10.68
CA HIS A 339 -7.70 3.67 -11.22
C HIS A 339 -7.67 3.79 -12.76
N ASP A 340 -8.63 3.16 -13.44
CA ASP A 340 -8.75 3.20 -14.89
C ASP A 340 -9.04 4.61 -15.40
N ASN A 341 -9.86 5.36 -14.65
CA ASN A 341 -10.14 6.76 -14.94
C ASN A 341 -8.88 7.63 -14.93
N TYR A 342 -7.98 7.42 -13.97
CA TYR A 342 -6.72 8.17 -13.88
C TYR A 342 -5.75 7.83 -15.01
N HIS A 343 -5.67 6.55 -15.43
CA HIS A 343 -4.92 6.16 -16.64
C HIS A 343 -5.41 6.93 -17.87
N GLY A 344 -6.72 6.92 -18.11
CA GLY A 344 -7.35 7.65 -19.20
C GLY A 344 -7.16 9.17 -19.10
N TRP A 345 -7.17 9.71 -17.87
CA TRP A 345 -6.96 11.14 -17.59
C TRP A 345 -5.53 11.61 -17.88
N ILE A 346 -4.53 10.75 -17.62
CA ILE A 346 -3.14 11.04 -18.02
C ILE A 346 -3.00 10.99 -19.55
N GLY A 347 -3.79 10.15 -20.20
CA GLY A 347 -3.92 10.12 -21.66
C GLY A 347 -2.72 9.49 -22.36
N GLY A 348 -2.73 9.56 -23.70
CA GLY A 348 -1.64 9.07 -24.53
C GLY A 348 -1.33 7.59 -24.29
N ASP A 349 -0.08 7.29 -23.95
CA ASP A 349 0.37 5.92 -23.67
C ASP A 349 -0.19 5.38 -22.34
N MET A 350 -0.40 6.24 -21.33
CA MET A 350 -1.00 5.84 -20.04
C MET A 350 -2.45 5.37 -20.16
N ALA A 351 -3.20 5.83 -21.18
CA ALA A 351 -4.59 5.45 -21.39
C ALA A 351 -4.78 4.06 -22.03
N ASP A 352 -3.73 3.42 -22.54
CA ASP A 352 -3.81 2.12 -23.19
C ASP A 352 -3.04 1.07 -22.38
N ASN A 353 -3.73 0.02 -21.93
CA ASN A 353 -3.14 -1.04 -21.11
C ASN A 353 -1.91 -1.70 -21.75
N ALA A 354 -1.83 -1.75 -23.08
CA ALA A 354 -0.68 -2.32 -23.79
C ALA A 354 0.54 -1.38 -23.84
N TYR A 355 0.41 -0.12 -23.42
CA TYR A 355 1.43 0.93 -23.48
C TYR A 355 1.72 1.60 -22.13
N THR A 356 0.78 1.58 -21.19
CA THR A 356 0.84 2.38 -19.95
C THR A 356 2.10 2.14 -19.12
N ALA A 357 2.56 0.90 -19.00
CA ALA A 357 3.75 0.55 -18.20
C ALA A 357 5.10 0.99 -18.80
N PHE A 358 5.13 1.46 -20.06
CA PHE A 358 6.33 2.03 -20.66
C PHE A 358 6.58 3.48 -20.19
N ASP A 359 5.56 4.14 -19.61
CA ASP A 359 5.67 5.47 -19.03
C ASP A 359 6.05 5.38 -17.54
N PRO A 360 7.17 5.99 -17.09
CA PRO A 360 7.57 5.99 -15.67
C PRO A 360 6.56 6.60 -14.71
N VAL A 361 5.62 7.43 -15.19
CA VAL A 361 4.48 7.91 -14.37
C VAL A 361 3.67 6.73 -13.83
N PHE A 362 3.56 5.63 -14.58
CA PHE A 362 2.90 4.40 -14.16
C PHE A 362 3.38 3.95 -12.78
N CYS A 363 4.71 3.91 -12.56
CA CYS A 363 5.29 3.38 -11.34
C CYS A 363 4.93 4.24 -10.12
N SER A 364 5.05 5.57 -10.23
CA SER A 364 4.70 6.48 -9.14
C SER A 364 3.21 6.60 -8.91
N TYR A 365 2.41 6.49 -9.98
CA TYR A 365 0.95 6.43 -9.90
C TYR A 365 0.48 5.18 -9.15
N HIS A 366 0.97 4.01 -9.57
CA HIS A 366 0.68 2.72 -8.92
C HIS A 366 1.26 2.62 -7.51
N ALA A 367 2.37 3.28 -7.21
CA ALA A 367 2.87 3.36 -5.84
C ALA A 367 1.89 4.08 -4.90
N ASN A 368 1.09 5.03 -5.38
CA ASN A 368 0.04 5.66 -4.58
C ASN A 368 -1.27 4.83 -4.58
N ILE A 369 -1.56 4.06 -5.64
CA ILE A 369 -2.60 3.02 -5.61
C ILE A 369 -2.27 1.98 -4.53
N ASP A 370 -1.02 1.57 -4.43
CA ASP A 370 -0.57 0.64 -3.40
C ASP A 370 -0.61 1.28 -2.00
N ARG A 371 -0.31 2.58 -1.89
CA ARG A 371 -0.47 3.35 -0.64
C ARG A 371 -1.92 3.37 -0.16
N MET A 372 -2.88 3.61 -1.04
CA MET A 372 -4.31 3.62 -0.70
C MET A 372 -4.83 2.22 -0.39
N LEU A 373 -4.34 1.18 -1.08
CA LEU A 373 -4.55 -0.21 -0.66
C LEU A 373 -4.02 -0.45 0.76
N GLU A 374 -2.83 0.04 1.08
CA GLU A 374 -2.23 -0.12 2.40
C GLU A 374 -3.04 0.55 3.52
N VAL A 375 -3.57 1.76 3.26
CA VAL A 375 -4.51 2.42 4.17
C VAL A 375 -5.70 1.51 4.46
N TRP A 376 -6.24 0.86 3.44
CA TRP A 376 -7.34 -0.08 3.59
C TRP A 376 -6.97 -1.34 4.38
N ILE A 377 -5.84 -1.99 4.04
CA ILE A 377 -5.36 -3.22 4.71
C ILE A 377 -5.16 -2.97 6.20
N ARG A 378 -4.49 -1.85 6.56
CA ARG A 378 -4.24 -1.49 7.96
C ARG A 378 -5.52 -1.18 8.73
N ALA A 379 -6.53 -0.63 8.07
CA ALA A 379 -7.84 -0.39 8.66
C ALA A 379 -8.69 -1.67 8.81
N ASN A 380 -8.38 -2.73 8.05
CA ASN A 380 -9.16 -3.96 7.99
C ASN A 380 -8.29 -5.22 8.23
N PRO A 381 -7.64 -5.38 9.40
CA PRO A 381 -6.73 -6.50 9.66
C PRO A 381 -7.41 -7.88 9.66
N GLY A 382 -8.75 -7.94 9.74
CA GLY A 382 -9.54 -9.17 9.65
C GLY A 382 -10.08 -9.49 8.25
N ALA A 383 -9.70 -8.71 7.24
CA ALA A 383 -10.14 -8.91 5.86
C ALA A 383 -9.79 -10.31 5.35
N GLN A 384 -10.67 -10.86 4.51
CA GLN A 384 -10.49 -12.17 3.91
C GLN A 384 -10.01 -12.00 2.46
N PHE A 385 -9.10 -12.88 2.04
CA PHE A 385 -8.49 -12.87 0.72
C PHE A 385 -8.38 -14.29 0.15
N THR A 386 -8.40 -14.44 -1.18
CA THR A 386 -8.06 -15.71 -1.86
C THR A 386 -6.56 -15.95 -1.86
N THR A 387 -6.01 -16.41 -0.74
CA THR A 387 -4.55 -16.45 -0.50
C THR A 387 -3.75 -17.27 -1.51
N GLN A 388 -4.34 -18.26 -2.18
CA GLN A 388 -3.68 -19.13 -3.15
C GLN A 388 -3.76 -18.64 -4.61
N CYS A 389 -4.38 -17.47 -4.86
CA CYS A 389 -4.40 -16.89 -6.20
C CYS A 389 -2.97 -16.46 -6.60
N LEU A 390 -2.50 -16.96 -7.75
CA LEU A 390 -1.14 -16.75 -8.22
C LEU A 390 -1.00 -15.37 -8.88
N LEU A 391 0.06 -14.65 -8.51
CA LEU A 391 0.44 -13.36 -9.09
C LEU A 391 1.56 -13.57 -10.12
N GLN A 392 1.27 -14.35 -11.15
CA GLN A 392 2.25 -14.65 -12.18
C GLN A 392 2.67 -13.37 -12.93
N PRO A 393 3.94 -13.24 -13.35
CA PRO A 393 5.00 -14.25 -13.33
C PRO A 393 5.93 -14.12 -12.11
N PHE A 394 5.54 -13.40 -11.06
CA PHE A 394 6.38 -13.22 -9.88
C PHE A 394 6.53 -14.53 -9.11
N SER A 395 7.71 -14.74 -8.53
CA SER A 395 8.03 -15.94 -7.77
C SER A 395 8.69 -15.61 -6.44
N GLY A 396 8.45 -16.47 -5.45
CA GLY A 396 8.88 -16.27 -4.07
C GLY A 396 7.99 -15.29 -3.30
N HIS A 397 8.13 -15.30 -1.97
CA HIS A 397 7.31 -14.49 -1.06
C HIS A 397 7.45 -12.98 -1.32
N ASP A 398 8.66 -12.53 -1.64
CA ASP A 398 8.98 -11.10 -1.75
C ASP A 398 8.78 -10.54 -3.19
N ALA A 399 8.29 -11.34 -4.15
CA ALA A 399 8.14 -10.97 -5.56
C ALA A 399 9.43 -10.45 -6.25
N THR A 400 10.61 -10.85 -5.76
CA THR A 400 11.91 -10.33 -6.23
C THR A 400 12.45 -11.05 -7.48
N GLN A 401 11.76 -12.10 -7.94
CA GLN A 401 12.19 -12.94 -9.06
C GLN A 401 11.01 -13.23 -9.99
N LEU A 402 11.32 -13.60 -11.22
CA LEU A 402 10.34 -14.01 -12.22
C LEU A 402 10.51 -15.48 -12.58
N THR A 403 9.39 -16.14 -12.83
CA THR A 403 9.35 -17.42 -13.51
C THR A 403 8.19 -17.45 -14.51
N PHE A 404 8.47 -17.83 -15.76
CA PHE A 404 7.47 -17.79 -16.84
C PHE A 404 6.99 -19.18 -17.27
N THR A 405 7.75 -20.22 -16.92
CA THR A 405 7.57 -21.58 -17.44
C THR A 405 7.49 -22.64 -16.35
N SER A 406 7.52 -22.24 -15.07
CA SER A 406 7.40 -23.17 -13.96
C SER A 406 6.02 -23.84 -13.99
N ALA A 407 6.01 -25.17 -14.08
CA ALA A 407 4.81 -25.98 -13.87
C ALA A 407 4.50 -26.17 -12.37
N ASP A 408 5.45 -25.85 -11.49
CA ASP A 408 5.25 -25.86 -10.05
C ASP A 408 4.59 -24.56 -9.61
N ALA A 409 3.28 -24.62 -9.34
CA ALA A 409 2.46 -23.50 -8.92
C ALA A 409 2.91 -22.88 -7.58
N TRP A 410 3.53 -23.68 -6.70
CA TRP A 410 3.94 -23.26 -5.35
C TRP A 410 5.17 -22.34 -5.34
N ARG A 411 5.80 -22.14 -6.50
CA ARG A 411 6.90 -21.19 -6.66
C ARG A 411 6.44 -19.75 -6.88
N TYR A 412 5.22 -19.56 -7.37
CA TYR A 412 4.74 -18.23 -7.69
C TYR A 412 4.38 -17.45 -6.42
N THR A 413 4.57 -16.14 -6.49
CA THR A 413 4.02 -15.22 -5.50
C THR A 413 2.49 -15.30 -5.55
N THR A 414 1.85 -15.12 -4.40
CA THR A 414 0.40 -15.23 -4.26
C THR A 414 -0.24 -13.97 -3.69
N ILE A 415 -1.56 -13.88 -3.76
CA ILE A 415 -2.35 -12.89 -3.02
C ILE A 415 -2.00 -12.94 -1.53
N GLY A 416 -1.84 -14.14 -0.95
CA GLY A 416 -1.50 -14.27 0.48
C GLY A 416 -0.19 -13.61 0.86
N ASP A 417 0.80 -13.66 -0.02
CA ASP A 417 2.09 -13.00 0.20
C ASP A 417 1.97 -11.47 0.17
N MET A 418 1.17 -10.94 -0.77
CA MET A 418 1.05 -9.50 -1.00
C MET A 418 -0.04 -8.80 -0.17
N ALA A 419 -1.04 -9.54 0.33
CA ALA A 419 -2.17 -9.02 1.12
C ALA A 419 -1.82 -8.82 2.61
N GLN A 420 -0.54 -8.74 2.94
CA GLN A 420 -0.04 -8.44 4.26
C GLN A 420 0.16 -6.93 4.44
N ASP A 421 0.29 -6.50 5.69
CA ASP A 421 0.82 -5.17 6.01
C ASP A 421 2.18 -5.01 5.31
N SER A 422 2.35 -3.93 4.54
CA SER A 422 3.58 -3.63 3.80
C SER A 422 4.85 -3.73 4.65
N ARG A 423 4.78 -3.46 5.96
CA ARG A 423 5.92 -3.55 6.88
C ARG A 423 6.37 -4.99 7.10
N HIS A 424 5.47 -5.97 6.97
CA HIS A 424 5.84 -7.41 6.94
C HIS A 424 6.53 -7.82 5.64
N ILE A 425 6.22 -7.12 4.54
CA ILE A 425 6.83 -7.32 3.23
C ILE A 425 8.16 -6.52 3.12
N GLY A 426 8.43 -5.63 4.09
CA GLY A 426 9.70 -4.93 4.24
C GLY A 426 9.74 -3.52 3.65
N TYR A 427 8.60 -2.88 3.42
CA TYR A 427 8.55 -1.48 2.98
C TYR A 427 7.43 -0.69 3.69
N ASP A 428 7.45 0.64 3.59
CA ASP A 428 6.41 1.51 4.14
C ASP A 428 6.31 2.82 3.34
N TYR A 429 5.41 3.71 3.74
CA TYR A 429 5.11 4.97 3.07
C TYR A 429 5.50 6.18 3.91
N GLY A 430 6.13 7.16 3.27
CA GLY A 430 6.35 8.48 3.84
C GLY A 430 5.06 9.30 3.88
N VAL A 431 5.03 10.33 4.72
CA VAL A 431 3.92 11.27 4.82
C VAL A 431 3.85 12.13 3.54
N PRO A 432 2.66 12.34 2.95
CA PRO A 432 2.50 13.20 1.78
C PRO A 432 2.79 14.67 2.11
N VAL A 433 3.13 15.46 1.09
CA VAL A 433 3.33 16.92 1.27
C VAL A 433 2.03 17.62 1.64
N ALA A 434 0.90 17.17 1.09
CA ALA A 434 -0.44 17.70 1.31
C ALA A 434 -1.37 16.56 1.77
N PRO A 435 -1.41 16.28 3.09
CA PRO A 435 -2.11 15.12 3.65
C PRO A 435 -3.63 15.17 3.59
#